data_AF-E2AUR5-F1
#
_entry.id   AF-E2AUR5-F1
#
_cell.length_a   1.000
_cell.length_b   1.000
_cell.length_c   1.000
_cell.angle_alpha   90.00
_cell.angle_beta   90.00
_cell.angle_gamma   90.00
#
_symmetry.space_group_name_H-M   'P 1'
#
loop_
_entity.id
_entity.type
_entity.pdbx_description
1 polymer ?
#
loop_
_entity_poly.entity_id
_entity_poly.type
_entity_poly.pdbx_seq_one_letter_code
_entity_poly.pdbx_strand_id
1 'polypeptide(L)'
;MIPGICSSLLSRGRDTDGMSENEASMHTAFPSPPTVSPPRDKREGQRYPESSLYPLDLSTLSLTIEVTGAGHGIGKELAIGYASLGATVVCWDINEETNKQTMNEIKMMGKNAVYAYQCNVTDREEVFKVAGNVREEVGDVTILVNNAGAVCIKKLLDQSADEIVRIIDINLISHYWASDI
;
A
#
# COMPACT_ATOMS: atom_id res chain seq x y z
N MET A 1 13.82 -25.50 -34.67
CA MET A 1 14.85 -26.31 -35.38
C MET A 1 15.33 -25.42 -36.52
N ILE A 2 16.46 -24.73 -36.48
CA ILE A 2 17.88 -25.16 -36.29
C ILE A 2 18.67 -24.02 -35.54
N PRO A 3 20.00 -24.09 -35.24
CA PRO A 3 20.57 -24.00 -33.88
C PRO A 3 21.76 -23.01 -33.73
N GLY A 4 22.47 -23.03 -32.58
CA GLY A 4 23.84 -22.50 -32.41
C GLY A 4 23.95 -21.46 -31.29
N ILE A 5 24.11 -21.85 -30.01
CA ILE A 5 25.39 -22.07 -29.29
C ILE A 5 26.44 -20.99 -29.55
N CYS A 6 26.66 -20.13 -28.55
CA CYS A 6 28.01 -19.74 -28.17
C CYS A 6 28.10 -19.78 -26.64
N SER A 7 28.96 -20.67 -26.14
CA SER A 7 29.23 -20.91 -24.74
C SER A 7 30.31 -19.96 -24.25
N SER A 8 30.01 -19.13 -23.27
CA SER A 8 31.01 -18.60 -22.33
C SER A 8 30.28 -17.95 -21.17
N LEU A 9 30.41 -18.57 -19.99
CA LEU A 9 30.32 -17.99 -18.63
C LEU A 9 29.88 -19.09 -17.64
N LEU A 10 30.67 -20.16 -17.59
CA LEU A 10 30.78 -21.04 -16.43
C LEU A 10 32.26 -21.03 -16.03
N SER A 11 32.63 -20.13 -15.12
CA SER A 11 33.74 -20.31 -14.16
C SER A 11 33.93 -19.04 -13.32
N ARG A 12 34.22 -19.24 -12.04
CA ARG A 12 34.31 -18.30 -10.90
C ARG A 12 32.98 -18.20 -10.16
N GLY A 13 32.78 -18.79 -8.99
CA GLY A 13 33.73 -19.29 -7.99
C GLY A 13 33.13 -18.90 -6.64
N ARG A 14 32.75 -19.89 -5.84
CA ARG A 14 32.26 -19.71 -4.47
C ARG A 14 33.47 -19.39 -3.59
N ASP A 15 33.44 -18.22 -2.96
CA ASP A 15 34.24 -17.95 -1.76
C ASP A 15 33.26 -17.57 -0.65
N THR A 16 32.98 -18.55 0.20
CA THR A 16 32.48 -18.36 1.56
C THR A 16 33.70 -18.20 2.45
N ASP A 17 33.95 -17.01 2.99
CA ASP A 17 34.64 -16.84 4.27
C ASP A 17 34.67 -15.34 4.64
N GLY A 18 34.20 -15.04 5.86
CA GLY A 18 34.47 -13.77 6.55
C GLY A 18 33.35 -12.73 6.51
N MET A 19 32.26 -12.96 7.24
CA MET A 19 31.41 -11.87 7.73
C MET A 19 31.42 -11.87 9.25
N SER A 20 32.20 -10.94 9.79
CA SER A 20 32.22 -10.55 11.19
C SER A 20 30.89 -9.91 11.60
N GLU A 21 30.49 -10.22 12.83
CA GLU A 21 29.39 -9.64 13.60
C GLU A 21 29.19 -8.13 13.34
N ASN A 22 28.10 -7.75 12.70
CA ASN A 22 27.47 -6.42 12.79
C ASN A 22 26.06 -6.41 12.16
N GLU A 23 25.21 -7.39 12.48
CA GLU A 23 23.78 -7.40 12.10
C GLU A 23 22.86 -6.83 13.20
N ALA A 24 23.35 -5.86 13.96
CA ALA A 24 22.54 -5.17 14.97
C ALA A 24 22.55 -3.66 14.71
N SER A 25 21.60 -3.18 13.88
CA SER A 25 21.06 -1.81 13.83
C SER A 25 20.66 -1.42 12.40
N MET A 26 19.58 -2.00 11.88
CA MET A 26 18.82 -1.39 10.78
C MET A 26 17.35 -1.24 11.17
N HIS A 27 17.10 -0.60 12.32
CA HIS A 27 15.90 0.21 12.44
C HIS A 27 16.11 1.45 11.56
N THR A 28 15.75 1.34 10.29
CA THR A 28 15.78 2.48 9.38
C THR A 28 14.60 3.37 9.73
N ALA A 29 14.90 4.52 10.33
CA ALA A 29 13.97 5.62 10.43
C ALA A 29 13.48 5.94 9.01
N PHE A 30 12.17 5.92 8.78
CA PHE A 30 11.61 6.48 7.55
C PHE A 30 12.13 7.91 7.41
N PRO A 31 12.78 8.28 6.29
CA PRO A 31 13.15 9.67 6.07
C PRO A 31 11.87 10.51 6.12
N SER A 32 11.95 11.67 6.77
CA SER A 32 10.87 12.65 6.74
C SER A 32 10.45 12.88 5.29
N PRO A 33 9.13 12.95 5.00
CA PRO A 33 8.67 13.16 3.64
C PRO A 33 9.39 14.38 3.04
N PRO A 34 9.84 14.29 1.78
CA PRO A 34 10.55 15.38 1.13
C PRO A 34 9.68 16.64 1.19
N THR A 35 10.29 17.77 1.51
CA THR A 35 9.62 19.06 1.46
C THR A 35 9.26 19.37 0.02
N VAL A 36 8.00 19.10 -0.34
CA VAL A 36 7.46 19.48 -1.65
C VAL A 36 7.39 20.99 -1.66
N SER A 37 8.24 21.62 -2.47
CA SER A 37 8.13 23.05 -2.71
C SER A 37 6.75 23.35 -3.32
N PRO A 38 6.02 24.37 -2.83
CA PRO A 38 4.67 24.64 -3.28
C PRO A 38 4.65 24.86 -4.81
N PRO A 39 3.53 24.54 -5.50
CA PRO A 39 3.38 24.88 -6.91
C PRO A 39 3.72 26.36 -7.12
N ARG A 40 4.56 26.68 -8.10
CA ARG A 40 4.85 28.09 -8.44
C ARG A 40 3.59 28.73 -8.99
N ASP A 41 2.84 29.40 -8.13
CA ASP A 41 1.81 30.33 -8.56
C ASP A 41 2.50 31.51 -9.25
N LYS A 42 2.11 31.79 -10.51
CA LYS A 42 2.62 32.93 -11.29
C LYS A 42 1.97 34.26 -10.88
N ARG A 43 1.08 34.28 -9.89
CA ARG A 43 0.52 35.50 -9.32
C ARG A 43 1.37 35.92 -8.12
N GLU A 44 2.30 36.85 -8.40
CA GLU A 44 3.14 37.50 -7.40
C GLU A 44 2.31 38.06 -6.24
N GLY A 45 2.68 37.72 -5.00
CA GLY A 45 2.40 38.58 -3.84
C GLY A 45 1.64 37.95 -2.68
N GLN A 46 1.07 36.75 -2.79
CA GLN A 46 0.38 36.13 -1.66
C GLN A 46 1.18 34.94 -1.11
N ARG A 47 1.98 35.19 -0.06
CA ARG A 47 2.55 34.10 0.76
C ARG A 47 1.38 33.39 1.43
N TYR A 48 1.14 32.13 1.10
CA TYR A 48 0.35 31.25 1.95
C TYR A 48 1.01 31.20 3.34
N PRO A 49 0.30 31.45 4.44
CA PRO A 49 0.88 31.29 5.77
C PRO A 49 1.34 29.83 5.92
N GLU A 50 2.49 29.60 6.57
CA GLU A 50 3.08 28.26 6.74
C GLU A 50 2.09 27.27 7.41
N SER A 51 1.15 27.79 8.20
CA SER A 51 0.05 27.06 8.83
C SER A 51 -1.09 26.65 7.91
N SER A 52 -1.15 27.12 6.65
CA SER A 52 -2.23 26.80 5.72
C SER A 52 -1.91 25.67 4.75
N LEU A 53 -0.73 25.04 4.83
CA LEU A 53 -0.38 23.95 3.90
C LEU A 53 -1.01 22.61 4.29
N TYR A 54 -1.42 22.44 5.55
CA TYR A 54 -2.19 21.29 6.07
C TYR A 54 -2.83 21.66 7.43
N PRO A 55 -3.89 22.49 7.45
CA PRO A 55 -4.48 22.97 8.70
C PRO A 55 -5.34 21.92 9.43
N LEU A 56 -5.25 20.63 9.08
CA LEU A 56 -6.09 19.60 9.66
C LEU A 56 -5.29 18.78 10.67
N ASP A 57 -5.50 19.07 11.95
CA ASP A 57 -5.13 18.17 13.03
C ASP A 57 -6.06 16.95 13.00
N LEU A 58 -5.61 15.88 12.34
CA LEU A 58 -6.36 14.64 12.19
C LEU A 58 -6.68 13.99 13.55
N SER A 59 -5.95 14.32 14.62
CA SER A 59 -6.22 13.77 15.96
C SER A 59 -7.54 14.26 16.56
N THR A 60 -8.10 15.35 16.02
CA THR A 60 -9.39 15.90 16.43
C THR A 60 -10.57 15.37 15.63
N LEU A 61 -10.31 14.61 14.56
CA LEU A 61 -11.32 14.07 13.67
C LEU A 61 -11.47 12.57 13.89
N SER A 62 -12.72 12.10 13.99
CA SER A 62 -13.02 10.68 13.93
C SER A 62 -13.00 10.24 12.47
N LEU A 63 -11.85 9.73 12.02
CA LEU A 63 -11.65 9.25 10.64
C LEU A 63 -11.67 7.73 10.58
N THR A 64 -12.45 7.21 9.64
CA THR A 64 -12.39 5.81 9.21
C THR A 64 -11.65 5.75 7.89
N ILE A 65 -10.53 5.03 7.85
CA ILE A 65 -9.63 4.97 6.71
C ILE A 65 -9.58 3.54 6.20
N GLU A 66 -10.00 3.34 4.96
CA GLU A 66 -9.92 2.05 4.29
C GLU A 66 -8.65 1.99 3.44
N VAL A 67 -7.87 0.93 3.60
CA VAL A 67 -6.63 0.70 2.85
C VAL A 67 -6.72 -0.62 2.12
N THR A 68 -6.65 -0.58 0.80
CA THR A 68 -6.57 -1.79 -0.03
C THR A 68 -5.11 -2.26 -0.17
N GLY A 69 -4.89 -3.57 -0.19
CA GLY A 69 -3.53 -4.14 -0.19
C GLY A 69 -2.81 -3.94 1.15
N ALA A 70 -3.54 -3.97 2.26
CA ALA A 70 -3.01 -3.70 3.60
C ALA A 70 -2.23 -4.88 4.23
N GLY A 71 -2.19 -6.04 3.59
CA GLY A 71 -1.50 -7.23 4.11
C GLY A 71 0.02 -7.12 4.07
N HIS A 72 0.60 -6.26 3.25
CA HIS A 72 2.05 -6.11 3.15
C HIS A 72 2.51 -4.76 2.59
N GLY A 73 3.83 -4.53 2.63
CA GLY A 73 4.49 -3.40 1.97
C GLY A 73 3.93 -2.05 2.40
N ILE A 74 3.74 -1.15 1.43
CA ILE A 74 3.28 0.23 1.69
C ILE A 74 1.88 0.25 2.31
N GLY A 75 0.96 -0.61 1.87
CA GLY A 75 -0.40 -0.64 2.41
C GLY A 75 -0.43 -0.99 3.90
N LYS A 76 0.39 -1.97 4.31
CA LYS A 76 0.59 -2.30 5.72
C LYS A 76 1.10 -1.11 6.53
N GLU A 77 2.17 -0.46 6.05
CA GLU A 77 2.77 0.68 6.76
C GLU A 77 1.82 1.88 6.83
N LEU A 78 1.02 2.11 5.79
CA LEU A 78 -0.04 3.12 5.80
C LEU A 78 -1.10 2.79 6.85
N ALA A 79 -1.58 1.55 6.92
CA ALA A 79 -2.54 1.11 7.93
C ALA A 79 -2.00 1.33 9.36
N ILE A 80 -0.75 0.96 9.62
CA ILE A 80 -0.08 1.17 10.91
C ILE A 80 0.08 2.66 11.22
N GLY A 81 0.49 3.47 10.24
CA GLY A 81 0.65 4.92 10.39
C GLY A 81 -0.67 5.61 10.73
N TYR A 82 -1.74 5.30 10.02
CA TYR A 82 -3.06 5.89 10.29
C TYR A 82 -3.63 5.45 11.65
N ALA A 83 -3.46 4.19 12.03
CA ALA A 83 -3.86 3.74 13.36
C ALA A 83 -3.07 4.46 14.48
N SER A 84 -1.78 4.73 14.24
CA SER A 84 -0.94 5.48 15.17
C SER A 84 -1.45 6.91 15.39
N LEU A 85 -2.00 7.53 14.34
CA LEU A 85 -2.66 8.84 14.38
C LEU A 85 -4.06 8.82 15.03
N GLY A 86 -4.56 7.64 15.41
CA GLY A 86 -5.86 7.50 16.10
C GLY A 86 -7.05 7.27 15.18
N ALA A 87 -6.83 7.03 13.89
CA ALA A 87 -7.91 6.67 12.97
C ALA A 87 -8.45 5.25 13.26
N THR A 88 -9.72 5.03 12.92
CA THR A 88 -10.25 3.69 12.72
C THR A 88 -9.75 3.19 11.36
N VAL A 89 -9.11 2.03 11.32
CA VAL A 89 -8.51 1.50 10.09
C VAL A 89 -9.23 0.25 9.61
N VAL A 90 -9.61 0.23 8.34
CA VAL A 90 -10.20 -0.91 7.66
C VAL A 90 -9.17 -1.44 6.66
N CYS A 91 -8.66 -2.64 6.91
CA CYS A 91 -7.63 -3.27 6.10
C CYS A 91 -8.27 -4.26 5.11
N TRP A 92 -8.14 -4.00 3.82
CA TRP A 92 -8.56 -4.93 2.76
C TRP A 92 -7.34 -5.57 2.12
N ASP A 93 -7.39 -6.89 1.93
CA ASP A 93 -6.38 -7.62 1.17
C ASP A 93 -6.95 -8.95 0.66
N ILE A 94 -6.42 -9.47 -0.44
CA ILE A 94 -6.80 -10.80 -0.93
C ILE A 94 -6.22 -11.91 -0.04
N ASN A 95 -5.07 -11.66 0.59
CA ASN A 95 -4.43 -12.59 1.52
C ASN A 95 -4.89 -12.32 2.95
N GLU A 96 -5.85 -13.12 3.41
CA GLU A 96 -6.46 -13.02 4.73
C GLU A 96 -5.43 -13.16 5.86
N GLU A 97 -4.43 -14.04 5.72
CA GLU A 97 -3.45 -14.31 6.76
C GLU A 97 -2.56 -13.09 7.02
N THR A 98 -1.95 -12.55 5.96
CA THR A 98 -1.08 -11.38 6.08
C THR A 98 -1.87 -10.14 6.47
N ASN A 99 -3.13 -10.03 6.05
CA ASN A 99 -4.01 -8.94 6.47
C ASN A 99 -4.31 -8.98 7.97
N LYS A 100 -4.62 -10.17 8.50
CA LYS A 100 -4.80 -10.39 9.95
C LYS A 100 -3.51 -10.13 10.73
N GLN A 101 -2.34 -10.42 10.16
CA GLN A 101 -1.06 -10.08 10.78
C GLN A 101 -0.90 -8.56 10.93
N THR A 102 -1.17 -7.76 9.89
CA THR A 102 -1.19 -6.28 9.98
C THR A 102 -2.13 -5.79 11.08
N MET A 103 -3.38 -6.30 11.11
CA MET A 103 -4.35 -5.93 12.14
C MET A 103 -3.84 -6.26 13.55
N ASN A 104 -3.24 -7.43 13.75
CA ASN A 104 -2.72 -7.85 15.05
C ASN A 104 -1.53 -6.98 15.50
N GLU A 105 -0.65 -6.60 14.58
CA GLU A 105 0.45 -5.66 14.87
C GLU A 105 -0.08 -4.31 15.36
N ILE A 106 -1.10 -3.77 14.69
CA ILE A 106 -1.78 -2.53 15.11
C ILE A 106 -2.40 -2.69 16.50
N LYS A 107 -3.06 -3.82 16.77
CA LYS A 107 -3.61 -4.12 18.11
C LYS A 107 -2.55 -4.22 19.19
N MET A 108 -1.37 -4.79 18.90
CA MET A 108 -0.23 -4.84 19.83
C MET A 108 0.30 -3.45 20.20
N MET A 109 0.09 -2.44 19.35
CA MET A 109 0.41 -1.04 19.64
C MET A 109 -0.64 -0.36 20.53
N GLY A 110 -1.64 -1.11 21.03
CA GLY A 110 -2.75 -0.59 21.85
C GLY A 110 -3.86 0.10 21.04
N LYS A 111 -3.87 -0.06 19.70
CA LYS A 111 -4.87 0.52 18.81
C LYS A 111 -5.89 -0.55 18.43
N ASN A 112 -7.07 -0.51 19.05
CA ASN A 112 -8.11 -1.53 18.86
C ASN A 112 -9.10 -1.23 17.72
N ALA A 113 -9.15 0.01 17.24
CA ALA A 113 -10.02 0.45 16.15
C ALA A 113 -9.42 0.02 14.80
N VAL A 114 -9.29 -1.28 14.59
CA VAL A 114 -8.77 -1.86 13.34
C VAL A 114 -9.51 -3.14 12.99
N TYR A 115 -9.89 -3.25 11.72
CA TYR A 115 -10.70 -4.32 11.15
C TYR A 115 -10.01 -4.88 9.91
N ALA A 116 -10.08 -6.18 9.68
CA ALA A 116 -9.48 -6.82 8.52
C ALA A 116 -10.54 -7.61 7.75
N TYR A 117 -10.66 -7.32 6.46
CA TYR A 117 -11.55 -8.02 5.53
C TYR A 117 -10.73 -8.65 4.42
N GLN A 118 -11.02 -9.92 4.12
CA GLN A 118 -10.54 -10.50 2.87
C GLN A 118 -11.36 -9.90 1.72
N CYS A 119 -10.68 -9.34 0.73
CA CYS A 119 -11.32 -8.78 -0.46
C CYS A 119 -10.42 -8.93 -1.68
N ASN A 120 -10.90 -9.62 -2.71
CA ASN A 120 -10.33 -9.52 -4.05
C ASN A 120 -10.85 -8.26 -4.76
N VAL A 121 -10.03 -7.21 -4.82
CA VAL A 121 -10.41 -5.92 -5.42
C VAL A 121 -10.70 -5.97 -6.92
N THR A 122 -10.33 -7.05 -7.62
CA THR A 122 -10.67 -7.23 -9.04
C THR A 122 -12.09 -7.76 -9.23
N ASP A 123 -12.71 -8.33 -8.19
CA ASP A 123 -14.08 -8.83 -8.23
C ASP A 123 -15.02 -7.73 -7.73
N ARG A 124 -15.80 -7.18 -8.67
CA ARG A 124 -16.76 -6.11 -8.36
C ARG A 124 -17.81 -6.57 -7.37
N GLU A 125 -18.37 -7.77 -7.49
CA GLU A 125 -19.44 -8.20 -6.58
C GLU A 125 -18.90 -8.41 -5.17
N GLU A 126 -17.68 -8.93 -5.05
CA GLU A 126 -16.99 -9.07 -3.77
C GLU A 126 -16.72 -7.72 -3.11
N VAL A 127 -16.20 -6.73 -3.86
CA VAL A 127 -15.96 -5.37 -3.36
C VAL A 127 -17.22 -4.76 -2.77
N PHE A 128 -18.35 -4.81 -3.48
CA PHE A 128 -19.61 -4.23 -3.00
C PHE A 128 -20.15 -4.96 -1.77
N LYS A 129 -20.00 -6.29 -1.73
CA LYS A 129 -20.40 -7.09 -0.57
C LYS A 129 -19.55 -6.75 0.66
N VAL A 130 -18.23 -6.69 0.53
CA VAL A 130 -17.32 -6.38 1.64
C VAL A 130 -17.54 -4.95 2.12
N ALA A 131 -17.74 -3.99 1.21
CA ALA A 131 -18.09 -2.62 1.57
C ALA A 131 -19.40 -2.53 2.36
N GLY A 132 -20.41 -3.31 2.00
CA GLY A 132 -21.65 -3.43 2.77
C GLY A 132 -21.38 -3.89 4.21
N ASN A 133 -20.57 -4.92 4.39
CA ASN A 133 -20.19 -5.41 5.71
C ASN A 133 -19.39 -4.35 6.50
N VAL A 134 -18.46 -3.63 5.87
CA VAL A 134 -17.71 -2.54 6.50
C VAL A 134 -18.66 -1.44 6.99
N ARG A 135 -19.62 -1.03 6.16
CA ARG A 135 -20.61 -0.01 6.52
C ARG A 135 -21.48 -0.45 7.71
N GLU A 136 -21.87 -1.72 7.77
CA GLU A 136 -22.68 -2.26 8.86
C GLU A 136 -21.88 -2.42 10.17
N GLU A 137 -20.64 -2.89 10.11
CA GLU A 137 -19.84 -3.23 11.29
C GLU A 137 -18.98 -2.07 11.83
N VAL A 138 -18.52 -1.19 10.94
CA VAL A 138 -17.56 -0.11 11.25
C VAL A 138 -18.20 1.26 11.08
N GLY A 139 -19.02 1.43 10.04
CA GLY A 139 -19.64 2.71 9.67
C GLY A 139 -19.05 3.29 8.40
N ASP A 140 -19.33 4.57 8.15
CA ASP A 140 -18.93 5.22 6.90
C ASP A 140 -17.41 5.43 6.80
N VAL A 141 -16.84 5.07 5.65
CA VAL A 141 -15.44 5.31 5.31
C VAL A 141 -15.26 6.78 4.93
N THR A 142 -14.31 7.46 5.59
CA THR A 142 -14.00 8.87 5.35
C THR A 142 -12.90 9.07 4.31
N ILE A 143 -11.94 8.14 4.26
CA ILE A 143 -10.81 8.18 3.34
C ILE A 143 -10.62 6.78 2.79
N LEU A 144 -10.62 6.67 1.47
CA LEU A 144 -10.24 5.47 0.74
C LEU A 144 -8.81 5.61 0.22
N VAL A 145 -7.98 4.63 0.53
CA VAL A 145 -6.61 4.51 0.02
C VAL A 145 -6.54 3.34 -0.95
N ASN A 146 -6.69 3.68 -2.23
CA ASN A 146 -6.51 2.77 -3.37
C ASN A 146 -5.01 2.41 -3.53
N ASN A 147 -4.56 1.40 -2.79
CA ASN A 147 -3.16 0.98 -2.74
C ASN A 147 -2.90 -0.43 -3.27
N ALA A 148 -3.92 -1.31 -3.32
CA ALA A 148 -3.77 -2.64 -3.90
C ALA A 148 -3.14 -2.58 -5.29
N GLY A 149 -2.09 -3.35 -5.51
CA GLY A 149 -1.27 -3.23 -6.69
C GLY A 149 -0.47 -4.49 -7.01
N ALA A 150 -0.31 -4.75 -8.31
CA ALA A 150 0.56 -5.79 -8.82
C ALA A 150 1.54 -5.23 -9.85
N VAL A 151 2.74 -5.80 -9.88
CA VAL A 151 3.77 -5.47 -10.88
C VAL A 151 4.10 -6.70 -11.70
N CYS A 152 4.31 -6.53 -13.00
CA CYS A 152 4.89 -7.54 -13.87
C CYS A 152 6.21 -7.00 -14.40
N ILE A 153 7.29 -7.69 -14.04
CA ILE A 153 8.65 -7.33 -14.43
C ILE A 153 9.02 -8.17 -15.65
N LYS A 154 8.53 -7.76 -16.81
CA LYS A 154 8.87 -8.33 -18.13
C LYS A 154 8.95 -7.21 -19.15
N LYS A 155 9.59 -7.45 -20.29
CA LYS A 155 9.48 -6.52 -21.42
C LYS A 155 8.04 -6.52 -21.91
N LEU A 156 7.59 -5.39 -22.46
CA LEU A 156 6.22 -5.22 -22.94
C LEU A 156 5.78 -6.34 -23.92
N LEU A 157 6.68 -6.76 -24.81
CA LEU A 157 6.39 -7.81 -25.80
C LEU A 157 6.52 -9.24 -25.26
N ASP A 158 7.03 -9.40 -24.04
CA ASP A 158 7.21 -10.70 -23.37
C ASP A 158 6.08 -11.00 -22.36
N GLN A 159 5.10 -10.10 -22.24
CA GLN A 159 3.95 -10.25 -21.34
C GLN A 159 2.82 -11.03 -22.03
N SER A 160 2.18 -11.93 -21.30
CA SER A 160 0.94 -12.57 -21.79
C SER A 160 -0.24 -11.59 -21.72
N ALA A 161 -1.29 -11.85 -22.52
CA ALA A 161 -2.53 -11.08 -22.44
C ALA A 161 -3.12 -11.10 -21.03
N ASP A 162 -3.12 -12.25 -20.37
CA ASP A 162 -3.64 -12.42 -19.01
C ASP A 162 -2.84 -11.60 -17.98
N GLU A 163 -1.52 -11.48 -18.14
CA GLU A 163 -0.69 -10.65 -17.27
C GLU A 163 -1.00 -9.17 -17.42
N ILE A 164 -1.22 -8.71 -18.66
CA ILE A 164 -1.59 -7.33 -18.96
C ILE A 164 -2.97 -7.02 -18.38
N VAL A 165 -3.96 -7.87 -18.67
CA VAL A 165 -5.33 -7.72 -18.18
C VAL A 165 -5.34 -7.72 -16.65
N ARG A 166 -4.67 -8.66 -16.00
CA ARG A 166 -4.58 -8.72 -14.53
C ARG A 166 -4.01 -7.43 -13.92
N ILE A 167 -2.97 -6.86 -14.53
CA ILE A 167 -2.40 -5.59 -14.03
C ILE A 167 -3.37 -4.44 -14.20
N ILE A 168 -4.06 -4.37 -15.33
CA ILE A 168 -5.08 -3.35 -15.57
C ILE A 168 -6.23 -3.51 -14.57
N ASP A 169 -6.68 -4.74 -14.34
CA ASP A 169 -7.76 -5.05 -13.42
C ASP A 169 -7.42 -4.63 -11.99
N ILE A 170 -6.20 -4.94 -11.52
CA ILE A 170 -5.76 -4.60 -10.17
C ILE A 170 -5.43 -3.11 -10.05
N ASN A 171 -4.59 -2.54 -10.92
CA ASN A 171 -4.00 -1.23 -10.68
C ASN A 171 -4.85 -0.06 -11.22
N LEU A 172 -5.89 -0.35 -12.00
CA LEU A 172 -6.74 0.66 -12.61
C LEU A 172 -8.21 0.39 -12.35
N ILE A 173 -8.72 -0.76 -12.77
CA ILE A 173 -10.16 -1.04 -12.75
C ILE A 173 -10.67 -1.17 -11.31
N SER A 174 -9.90 -1.83 -10.42
CA SER A 174 -10.27 -2.01 -9.02
C SER A 174 -10.58 -0.69 -8.29
N HIS A 175 -9.87 0.39 -8.63
CA HIS A 175 -10.04 1.70 -8.01
C HIS A 175 -11.41 2.31 -8.33
N TYR A 176 -12.01 1.98 -9.48
CA TYR A 176 -13.36 2.42 -9.82
C TYR A 176 -14.39 1.73 -8.95
N TRP A 177 -14.25 0.41 -8.72
CA TRP A 177 -15.17 -0.34 -7.88
C TRP A 177 -15.11 0.13 -6.43
N ALA A 178 -13.91 0.28 -5.90
CA ALA A 178 -13.72 0.74 -4.52
C ALA A 178 -14.17 2.19 -4.30
N SER A 179 -14.25 3.02 -5.35
CA SER A 179 -14.74 4.41 -5.22
C SER A 179 -16.27 4.53 -5.34
N ASP A 180 -16.96 3.49 -5.76
CA ASP A 180 -18.41 3.46 -6.03
C ASP A 180 -19.22 2.84 -4.86
N ILE A 181 -18.63 2.78 -3.66
CA ILE A 181 -19.21 2.14 -2.45
C ILE A 181 -19.65 3.12 -1.37
#